data_AF-A0A957KZ32-F1
#
_entry.id   AF-A0A957KZ32-F1
#
_cell.length_a   1.000
_cell.length_b   1.000
_cell.length_c   1.000
_cell.angle_alpha   90.00
_cell.angle_beta   90.00
_cell.angle_gamma   90.00
#
_symmetry.space_group_name_H-M   'P 1'
#
loop_
_entity.id
_entity.type
_entity.pdbx_description
1 polymer ?
#
loop_
_entity_poly.entity_id
_entity_poly.type
_entity_poly.pdbx_seq_one_letter_code
_entity_poly.pdbx_strand_id
1 'polypeptide(L)'
;MSTISRSVQNRITATIFVGQALFSAGTIAAFTITPIIARNLSDTNYAGMPQTLGQAGRAIFAYFVGWLMIKFGRRQTLSYGYLLAGLGGALSIVAVMQQQFWILLLGGLLIGLARGATEQGRYVAAEVYRPENRAPILGIIVAAGTIGSVLGPNIVTPSQWVAERLGLDVATGPYIFTLGVMVIAALAMFFFLRPDPGILSQQINEEIDDPAVIKKPARPQGELLRLPRVQLAIVAMSIGFLVMVLLMVITPLHMDNLGQDSAAISRVIMFHTLGMFAFSWMTGFFIRRVGQIWVIMIGALTLIAACIIAPIASSVWMLSVALYLLGLGWNFAYVG
;
A
#
# COMPACT_ATOMS: atom_id res chain seq x y z
N MET A 1 -0.97 -21.83 23.95
CA MET A 1 -1.48 -20.44 24.03
C MET A 1 -0.27 -19.53 24.06
N SER A 2 -0.20 -18.46 23.26
CA SER A 2 0.96 -17.55 23.29
C SER A 2 1.02 -16.82 24.63
N THR A 3 2.21 -16.62 25.19
CA THR A 3 2.38 -15.85 26.44
C THR A 3 2.02 -14.36 26.27
N ILE A 4 1.93 -13.89 25.02
CA ILE A 4 1.56 -12.51 24.70
C ILE A 4 0.07 -12.28 24.93
N SER A 5 -0.25 -11.26 25.72
CA SER A 5 -1.62 -10.81 25.94
C SER A 5 -2.32 -10.43 24.64
N ARG A 6 -3.53 -10.95 24.43
CA ARG A 6 -4.40 -10.62 23.30
C ARG A 6 -4.65 -9.11 23.17
N SER A 7 -4.67 -8.38 24.29
CA SER A 7 -4.80 -6.93 24.28
C SER A 7 -3.61 -6.24 23.62
N VAL A 8 -2.40 -6.77 23.77
CA VAL A 8 -1.18 -6.21 23.16
C VAL A 8 -1.18 -6.46 21.66
N GLN A 9 -1.50 -7.69 21.24
CA GLN A 9 -1.64 -8.05 19.83
C GLN A 9 -2.67 -7.14 19.14
N ASN A 10 -3.88 -7.03 19.71
CA ASN A 10 -4.94 -6.19 19.15
C ASN A 10 -4.53 -4.72 19.08
N ARG A 11 -3.84 -4.18 20.10
CA ARG A 11 -3.34 -2.79 20.06
C ARG A 11 -2.35 -2.59 18.91
N ILE A 12 -1.38 -3.49 18.74
CA ILE A 12 -0.38 -3.40 17.67
C ILE A 12 -1.06 -3.48 16.30
N THR A 13 -1.93 -4.47 16.09
CA THR A 13 -2.67 -4.62 14.84
C THR A 13 -3.56 -3.42 14.55
N ALA A 14 -4.29 -2.91 15.55
CA ALA A 14 -5.12 -1.72 15.38
C ALA A 14 -4.30 -0.47 15.05
N THR A 15 -3.15 -0.29 15.72
CA THR A 15 -2.24 0.84 15.45
C THR A 15 -1.76 0.80 14.00
N ILE A 16 -1.31 -0.37 13.53
CA ILE A 16 -0.83 -0.55 12.15
C ILE A 16 -1.97 -0.37 11.16
N PHE A 17 -3.15 -0.91 11.45
CA PHE A 17 -4.33 -0.77 10.62
C PHE A 17 -4.71 0.70 10.43
N VAL A 18 -4.82 1.46 11.53
CA VAL A 18 -5.13 2.90 11.50
C VAL A 18 -4.06 3.66 10.75
N GLY A 19 -2.78 3.39 11.02
CA GLY A 19 -1.68 4.00 10.28
C GLY A 19 -1.77 3.75 8.77
N GLN A 20 -2.03 2.50 8.37
CA GLN A 20 -2.16 2.13 6.95
C GLN A 20 -3.36 2.81 6.30
N ALA A 21 -4.49 2.93 7.00
CA ALA A 21 -5.67 3.65 6.54
C ALA A 21 -5.37 5.15 6.34
N LEU A 22 -4.70 5.78 7.32
CA LEU A 22 -4.27 7.19 7.24
C LEU A 22 -3.26 7.40 6.11
N PHE A 23 -2.27 6.51 5.97
CA PHE A 23 -1.31 6.52 4.87
C PHE A 23 -2.02 6.51 3.52
N SER A 24 -2.93 5.55 3.35
CA SER A 24 -3.69 5.38 2.13
C SER A 24 -4.59 6.58 1.85
N ALA A 25 -5.25 7.15 2.85
CA ALA A 25 -6.10 8.33 2.67
C ALA A 25 -5.29 9.55 2.21
N GLY A 26 -4.19 9.88 2.92
CA GLY A 26 -3.34 11.03 2.56
C GLY A 26 -2.71 10.88 1.18
N THR A 27 -2.12 9.71 0.89
CA THR A 27 -1.47 9.48 -0.41
C THR A 27 -2.45 9.50 -1.58
N ILE A 28 -3.66 8.94 -1.42
CA ILE A 28 -4.68 8.99 -2.48
C ILE A 28 -5.17 10.42 -2.71
N ALA A 29 -5.41 11.19 -1.65
CA ALA A 29 -5.79 12.60 -1.77
C ALA A 29 -4.72 13.42 -2.53
N ALA A 30 -3.44 13.23 -2.18
CA ALA A 30 -2.33 13.86 -2.88
C ALA A 30 -2.22 13.38 -4.34
N PHE A 31 -2.41 12.08 -4.61
CA PHE A 31 -2.32 11.54 -5.96
C PHE A 31 -3.38 12.08 -6.91
N THR A 32 -4.57 12.46 -6.43
CA THR A 32 -5.62 13.05 -7.27
C THR A 32 -5.18 14.38 -7.88
N ILE A 33 -4.44 15.20 -7.14
CA ILE A 33 -4.05 16.55 -7.59
C ILE A 33 -2.61 16.63 -8.15
N THR A 34 -1.74 15.68 -7.78
CA THR A 34 -0.30 15.72 -8.12
C THR A 34 -0.04 15.82 -9.63
N PRO A 35 -0.70 15.04 -10.52
CA PRO A 35 -0.49 15.16 -11.96
C PRO A 35 -0.92 16.50 -12.53
N ILE A 36 -1.99 17.10 -11.97
CA ILE A 36 -2.50 18.41 -12.37
C ILE A 36 -1.46 19.49 -12.02
N ILE A 37 -0.92 19.45 -10.80
CA ILE A 37 0.12 20.37 -10.37
C ILE A 37 1.38 20.18 -11.22
N ALA A 38 1.80 18.93 -11.46
CA ALA A 38 2.98 18.65 -12.28
C ALA A 38 2.84 19.22 -13.70
N ARG A 39 1.65 19.12 -14.30
CA ARG A 39 1.32 19.74 -15.59
C ARG A 39 1.32 21.27 -15.53
N ASN A 40 0.98 21.87 -14.40
CA ASN A 40 0.97 23.33 -14.27
C ASN A 40 2.39 23.90 -14.01
N LEU A 41 3.26 23.11 -13.36
CA LEU A 41 4.65 23.50 -13.05
C LEU A 41 5.66 23.11 -14.15
N SER A 42 5.28 22.28 -15.12
CA SER A 42 6.16 21.77 -16.20
C SER A 42 5.35 21.42 -17.45
N ASP A 43 5.97 20.80 -18.46
CA ASP A 43 5.25 20.35 -19.66
C ASP A 43 4.31 19.16 -19.38
N THR A 44 3.26 19.03 -20.19
CA THR A 44 2.31 17.90 -20.13
C THR A 44 3.00 16.52 -20.20
N ASN A 45 4.13 16.43 -20.89
CA ASN A 45 4.93 15.20 -20.99
C ASN A 45 5.48 14.72 -19.64
N TYR A 46 5.57 15.61 -18.64
CA TYR A 46 6.15 15.32 -17.33
C TYR A 46 5.12 15.19 -16.21
N ALA A 47 3.82 15.28 -16.52
CA ALA A 47 2.74 15.17 -15.52
C ALA A 47 2.77 13.83 -14.74
N GLY A 48 3.27 12.76 -15.36
CA GLY A 48 3.41 11.44 -14.73
C GLY A 48 4.71 11.24 -13.94
N MET A 49 5.71 12.13 -14.06
CA MET A 49 7.02 11.94 -13.41
C MET A 49 6.98 11.78 -11.88
N PRO A 50 6.20 12.57 -11.12
CA PRO A 50 6.14 12.40 -9.67
C PRO A 50 5.68 10.99 -9.26
N GLN A 51 4.71 10.43 -9.99
CA GLN A 51 4.21 9.09 -9.73
C GLN A 51 5.26 8.03 -10.07
N THR A 52 5.93 8.16 -11.22
CA THR A 52 7.01 7.25 -11.63
C THR A 52 8.15 7.23 -10.60
N LEU A 53 8.60 8.40 -10.13
CA LEU A 53 9.62 8.50 -9.09
C LEU A 53 9.14 7.94 -7.76
N GLY A 54 7.89 8.17 -7.38
CA GLY A 54 7.30 7.57 -6.18
C GLY A 54 7.30 6.04 -6.23
N GLN A 55 6.97 5.45 -7.38
CA GLN A 55 6.98 4.00 -7.56
C GLN A 55 8.41 3.43 -7.57
N ALA A 56 9.37 4.13 -8.19
CA ALA A 56 10.78 3.77 -8.14
C ALA A 56 11.32 3.83 -6.70
N GLY A 57 11.02 4.90 -5.96
CA GLY A 57 11.36 5.05 -4.56
C GLY A 57 10.81 3.90 -3.70
N ARG A 58 9.52 3.57 -3.89
CA ARG A 58 8.88 2.44 -3.21
C ARG A 58 9.64 1.13 -3.44
N ALA A 59 10.00 0.83 -4.69
CA ALA A 59 10.69 -0.40 -5.05
C ALA A 59 12.10 -0.49 -4.44
N ILE A 60 12.88 0.58 -4.55
CA ILE A 60 14.26 0.64 -4.03
C ILE A 60 14.25 0.52 -2.50
N PHE A 61 13.38 1.27 -1.83
CA PHE A 61 13.44 1.38 -0.37
C PHE A 61 12.87 0.16 0.35
N ALA A 62 12.00 -0.63 -0.28
CA ALA A 62 11.40 -1.82 0.33
C ALA A 62 12.43 -2.77 0.94
N TYR A 63 13.56 -3.00 0.25
CA TYR A 63 14.66 -3.83 0.76
C TYR A 63 15.38 -3.17 1.95
N PHE A 64 15.72 -1.88 1.83
CA PHE A 64 16.40 -1.14 2.89
C PHE A 64 15.59 -1.04 4.18
N VAL A 65 14.26 -0.95 4.09
CA VAL A 65 13.38 -0.93 5.25
C VAL A 65 13.52 -2.23 6.06
N GLY A 66 13.58 -3.39 5.40
CA GLY A 66 13.76 -4.66 6.11
C GLY A 66 15.06 -4.68 6.92
N TRP A 67 16.14 -4.15 6.36
CA TRP A 67 17.42 -3.98 7.06
C TRP A 67 17.31 -3.00 8.24
N LEU A 68 16.65 -1.86 8.05
CA LEU A 68 16.40 -0.87 9.11
C LEU A 68 15.59 -1.48 10.27
N MET A 69 14.58 -2.31 9.98
CA MET A 69 13.76 -2.97 11.01
C MET A 69 14.54 -3.98 11.86
N ILE A 70 15.58 -4.59 11.30
CA ILE A 70 16.50 -5.47 12.03
C ILE A 70 17.42 -4.63 12.93
N LYS A 71 17.96 -3.52 12.41
CA LYS A 71 18.95 -2.69 13.12
C LYS A 71 18.35 -1.77 14.18
N PHE A 72 17.25 -1.08 13.86
CA PHE A 72 16.64 -0.03 14.70
C PHE A 72 15.32 -0.47 15.35
N GLY A 73 14.83 -1.67 15.02
CA GLY A 73 13.53 -2.16 15.46
C GLY A 73 12.37 -1.69 14.56
N ARG A 74 11.21 -2.32 14.73
CA ARG A 74 10.05 -2.11 13.84
C ARG A 74 9.37 -0.79 14.16
N ARG A 75 9.23 -0.48 15.45
CA ARG A 75 8.60 0.75 15.92
C ARG A 75 9.25 1.99 15.34
N GLN A 76 10.58 2.11 15.48
CA GLN A 76 11.31 3.29 15.01
C GLN A 76 11.27 3.39 13.48
N THR A 77 11.53 2.27 12.79
CA THR A 77 11.54 2.23 11.33
C THR A 77 10.19 2.61 10.73
N LEU A 78 9.08 2.08 11.25
CA LEU A 78 7.74 2.47 10.80
C LEU A 78 7.46 3.94 11.08
N SER A 79 7.77 4.43 12.29
CA SER A 79 7.56 5.84 12.66
C SER A 79 8.30 6.78 11.72
N TYR A 80 9.56 6.49 11.41
CA TYR A 80 10.35 7.27 10.44
C TYR A 80 9.80 7.16 9.02
N GLY A 81 9.25 6.00 8.61
CA GLY A 81 8.56 5.86 7.34
C GLY A 81 7.39 6.84 7.21
N TYR A 82 6.55 6.97 8.23
CA TYR A 82 5.46 7.94 8.24
C TYR A 82 5.97 9.39 8.25
N LEU A 83 6.99 9.71 9.05
CA LEU A 83 7.60 11.06 9.02
C LEU A 83 8.19 11.40 7.65
N LEU A 84 8.76 10.43 6.95
CA LEU A 84 9.28 10.61 5.59
C LEU A 84 8.17 10.96 4.59
N ALA A 85 6.99 10.34 4.70
CA ALA A 85 5.82 10.73 3.91
C ALA A 85 5.33 12.13 4.29
N GLY A 86 5.34 12.49 5.58
CA GLY A 86 5.03 13.83 6.05
C GLY A 86 5.97 14.88 5.45
N LEU A 87 7.28 14.62 5.47
CA LEU A 87 8.29 15.45 4.81
C LEU A 87 8.04 15.57 3.30
N GLY A 88 7.68 14.46 2.64
CA GLY A 88 7.28 14.50 1.23
C GLY A 88 6.08 15.42 0.97
N GLY A 89 5.05 15.34 1.81
CA GLY A 89 3.90 16.26 1.78
C GLY A 89 4.30 17.71 2.03
N ALA A 90 5.16 17.98 3.01
CA ALA A 90 5.67 19.32 3.29
C ALA A 90 6.45 19.90 2.08
N LEU A 91 7.32 19.10 1.46
CA LEU A 91 8.03 19.51 0.25
C LEU A 91 7.07 19.77 -0.91
N SER A 92 6.01 18.98 -1.07
CA SER A 92 4.99 19.24 -2.09
C SER A 92 4.22 20.55 -1.84
N ILE A 93 3.97 20.93 -0.57
CA ILE A 93 3.41 22.27 -0.24
C ILE A 93 4.38 23.36 -0.71
N VAL A 94 5.66 23.25 -0.36
CA VAL A 94 6.69 24.21 -0.78
C VAL A 94 6.80 24.28 -2.30
N ALA A 95 6.72 23.15 -2.98
CA ALA A 95 6.77 23.06 -4.44
C ALA A 95 5.62 23.83 -5.10
N VAL A 96 4.40 23.71 -4.57
CA VAL A 96 3.23 24.46 -5.06
C VAL A 96 3.42 25.96 -4.80
N MET A 97 3.80 26.34 -3.58
CA MET A 97 3.93 27.76 -3.21
C MET A 97 5.03 28.48 -3.99
N GLN A 98 6.16 27.81 -4.23
CA GLN A 98 7.31 28.39 -4.95
C GLN A 98 7.27 28.12 -6.46
N GLN A 99 6.25 27.40 -6.94
CA GLN A 99 6.12 26.97 -8.34
C GLN A 99 7.35 26.18 -8.83
N GLN A 100 7.87 25.27 -8.00
CA GLN A 100 9.11 24.53 -8.25
C GLN A 100 8.84 23.04 -8.56
N PHE A 101 8.95 22.68 -9.84
CA PHE A 101 8.73 21.31 -10.30
C PHE A 101 9.68 20.27 -9.67
N TRP A 102 10.98 20.58 -9.54
CA TRP A 102 11.95 19.62 -8.98
C TRP A 102 11.71 19.29 -7.51
N ILE A 103 11.19 20.25 -6.73
CA ILE A 103 10.81 20.03 -5.33
C ILE A 103 9.59 19.11 -5.27
N LEU A 104 8.64 19.24 -6.21
CA LEU A 104 7.49 18.34 -6.33
C LEU A 104 7.95 16.89 -6.59
N LEU A 105 8.93 16.71 -7.48
CA LEU A 105 9.52 15.40 -7.77
C LEU A 105 10.18 14.78 -6.55
N LEU A 106 10.93 15.58 -5.77
CA LEU A 106 11.52 15.13 -4.51
C LEU A 106 10.44 14.73 -3.50
N GLY A 107 9.38 15.52 -3.36
CA GLY A 107 8.24 15.20 -2.50
C GLY A 107 7.58 13.86 -2.88
N GLY A 108 7.32 13.66 -4.18
CA GLY A 108 6.78 12.40 -4.71
C GLY A 108 7.71 11.20 -4.46
N LEU A 109 9.02 11.38 -4.63
CA LEU A 109 10.02 10.37 -4.31
C LEU A 109 9.97 9.98 -2.83
N LEU A 110 9.95 10.96 -1.91
CA LEU A 110 9.91 10.71 -0.46
C LEU A 110 8.63 9.97 -0.03
N ILE A 111 7.47 10.35 -0.58
CA ILE A 111 6.21 9.62 -0.36
C ILE A 111 6.33 8.18 -0.86
N GLY A 112 7.00 7.98 -2.00
CA GLY A 112 7.34 6.66 -2.55
C GLY A 112 8.19 5.81 -1.61
N LEU A 113 9.33 6.35 -1.15
CA LEU A 113 10.21 5.69 -0.17
C LEU A 113 9.42 5.31 1.08
N ALA A 114 8.61 6.24 1.60
CA ALA A 114 7.75 6.02 2.75
C ALA A 114 6.72 4.91 2.52
N ARG A 115 6.13 4.81 1.32
CA ARG A 115 5.24 3.70 0.94
C ARG A 115 5.94 2.36 1.03
N GLY A 116 7.20 2.28 0.61
CA GLY A 116 8.03 1.08 0.78
C GLY A 116 8.19 0.68 2.25
N ALA A 117 8.20 1.65 3.16
CA ALA A 117 8.28 1.41 4.60
C ALA A 117 6.94 1.01 5.22
N THR A 118 5.87 1.74 4.94
CA THR A 118 4.55 1.52 5.54
C THR A 118 3.93 0.21 5.07
N GLU A 119 4.17 -0.20 3.81
CA GLU A 119 3.72 -1.48 3.30
C GLU A 119 4.28 -2.68 4.08
N GLN A 120 5.47 -2.56 4.69
CA GLN A 120 6.01 -3.62 5.56
C GLN A 120 5.21 -3.79 6.85
N GLY A 121 4.38 -2.81 7.22
CA GLY A 121 3.51 -2.85 8.40
C GLY A 121 2.64 -4.10 8.45
N ARG A 122 2.17 -4.63 7.31
CA ARG A 122 1.41 -5.89 7.29
C ARG A 122 2.19 -7.07 7.85
N TYR A 123 3.49 -7.17 7.54
CA TYR A 123 4.35 -8.23 8.06
C TYR A 123 4.68 -8.00 9.54
N VAL A 124 4.86 -6.74 9.95
CA VAL A 124 5.05 -6.36 11.36
C VAL A 124 3.80 -6.67 12.21
N ALA A 125 2.60 -6.48 11.66
CA ALA A 125 1.37 -6.87 12.34
C ALA A 125 1.23 -8.39 12.42
N ALA A 126 1.66 -9.12 11.39
CA ALA A 126 1.59 -10.58 11.36
C ALA A 126 2.62 -11.25 12.28
N GLU A 127 3.81 -10.67 12.47
CA GLU A 127 4.88 -11.30 13.28
C GLU A 127 4.52 -11.43 14.77
N VAL A 128 3.57 -10.63 15.28
CA VAL A 128 3.08 -10.76 16.67
C VAL A 128 2.04 -11.87 16.86
N TYR A 129 1.80 -12.68 15.82
CA TYR A 129 0.95 -13.86 15.85
C TYR A 129 1.74 -15.11 15.43
N ARG A 130 1.25 -16.27 15.90
CA ARG A 130 1.77 -17.58 15.49
C ARG A 130 1.59 -17.79 13.98
N PRO A 131 2.47 -18.56 13.31
CA PRO A 131 2.48 -18.73 11.85
C PRO A 131 1.12 -19.04 11.23
N GLU A 132 0.28 -19.83 11.90
CA GLU A 132 -1.03 -20.29 11.42
C GLU A 132 -2.06 -19.15 11.31
N ASN A 133 -1.83 -18.05 12.03
CA ASN A 133 -2.73 -16.90 12.11
C ASN A 133 -2.20 -15.66 11.37
N ARG A 134 -1.05 -15.75 10.69
CA ARG A 134 -0.44 -14.60 10.01
C ARG A 134 -1.23 -14.13 8.80
N ALA A 135 -1.73 -15.05 7.97
CA ALA A 135 -2.43 -14.71 6.73
C ALA A 135 -3.71 -13.87 6.95
N PRO A 136 -4.61 -14.20 7.90
CA PRO A 136 -5.74 -13.33 8.24
C PRO A 136 -5.34 -11.91 8.65
N ILE A 137 -4.26 -11.77 9.42
CA ILE A 137 -3.78 -10.45 9.88
C ILE A 137 -3.21 -9.63 8.73
N LEU A 138 -2.42 -10.25 7.84
CA LEU A 138 -1.97 -9.62 6.59
C LEU A 138 -3.17 -9.07 5.80
N GLY A 139 -4.19 -9.90 5.61
CA GLY A 139 -5.43 -9.52 4.93
C GLY A 139 -6.14 -8.33 5.57
N ILE A 140 -6.26 -8.30 6.91
CA ILE A 140 -6.87 -7.18 7.65
C ILE A 140 -6.08 -5.88 7.44
N ILE A 141 -4.75 -5.91 7.52
CA ILE A 141 -3.94 -4.70 7.30
C ILE A 141 -4.07 -4.21 5.86
N VAL A 142 -4.09 -5.10 4.87
CA VAL A 142 -4.29 -4.70 3.47
C VAL A 142 -5.69 -4.13 3.25
N ALA A 143 -6.72 -4.66 3.94
CA ALA A 143 -8.08 -4.13 3.87
C ALA A 143 -8.20 -2.69 4.36
N ALA A 144 -7.28 -2.21 5.22
CA ALA A 144 -7.22 -0.81 5.64
C ALA A 144 -7.10 0.17 4.46
N GLY A 145 -6.52 -0.28 3.33
CA GLY A 145 -6.46 0.50 2.09
C GLY A 145 -7.83 0.89 1.54
N THR A 146 -8.88 0.10 1.82
CA THR A 146 -10.27 0.41 1.44
C THR A 146 -10.76 1.69 2.11
N ILE A 147 -10.37 1.93 3.36
CA ILE A 147 -10.72 3.16 4.07
C ILE A 147 -10.06 4.34 3.37
N GLY A 148 -8.78 4.19 3.01
CA GLY A 148 -8.05 5.24 2.29
C GLY A 148 -8.60 5.51 0.89
N SER A 149 -9.05 4.49 0.15
CA SER A 149 -9.62 4.68 -1.18
C SER A 149 -10.96 5.41 -1.17
N VAL A 150 -11.74 5.26 -0.10
CA VAL A 150 -12.98 6.03 0.08
C VAL A 150 -12.67 7.42 0.64
N LEU A 151 -11.87 7.54 1.71
CA LEU A 151 -11.59 8.82 2.35
C LEU A 151 -10.71 9.75 1.50
N GLY A 152 -9.75 9.20 0.76
CA GLY A 152 -8.74 9.97 0.03
C GLY A 152 -9.35 10.96 -0.99
N PRO A 153 -10.19 10.52 -1.93
CA PRO A 153 -10.83 11.46 -2.87
C PRO A 153 -11.82 12.40 -2.18
N ASN A 154 -12.56 11.91 -1.17
CA ASN A 154 -13.59 12.68 -0.47
C ASN A 154 -13.01 13.80 0.43
N ILE A 155 -11.73 13.72 0.83
CA ILE A 155 -11.08 14.76 1.64
C ILE A 155 -10.42 15.85 0.79
N VAL A 156 -10.32 15.69 -0.54
CA VAL A 156 -9.68 16.69 -1.42
C VAL A 156 -10.37 18.04 -1.29
N THR A 157 -11.67 18.14 -1.56
CA THR A 157 -12.41 19.41 -1.49
C THR A 157 -12.41 20.03 -0.09
N PRO A 158 -12.70 19.28 1.01
CA PRO A 158 -12.56 19.83 2.36
C PRO A 158 -11.15 20.34 2.66
N SER A 159 -10.11 19.64 2.21
CA SER A 159 -8.72 20.06 2.45
C SER A 159 -8.33 21.32 1.66
N GLN A 160 -8.86 21.52 0.46
CA GLN A 160 -8.68 22.74 -0.34
C GLN A 160 -9.30 23.95 0.37
N TRP A 161 -10.51 23.79 0.90
CA TRP A 161 -11.18 24.83 1.69
C TRP A 161 -10.38 25.21 2.96
N VAL A 162 -9.74 24.24 3.61
CA VAL A 162 -8.83 24.54 4.74
C VAL A 162 -7.62 25.33 4.26
N ALA A 163 -7.03 24.98 3.13
CA ALA A 163 -5.89 25.71 2.56
C ALA A 163 -6.25 27.16 2.22
N GLU A 164 -7.42 27.41 1.61
CA GLU A 164 -7.91 28.76 1.33
C GLU A 164 -8.01 29.60 2.61
N ARG A 165 -8.55 29.03 3.69
CA ARG A 165 -8.67 29.73 4.99
C ARG A 165 -7.32 30.03 5.64
N LEU A 166 -6.30 29.25 5.32
CA LEU A 166 -4.92 29.51 5.74
C LEU A 166 -4.21 30.52 4.85
N GLY A 167 -4.88 31.05 3.81
CA GLY A 167 -4.28 31.96 2.83
C GLY A 167 -3.29 31.28 1.89
N LEU A 168 -3.38 29.96 1.75
CA LEU A 168 -2.53 29.15 0.88
C LEU A 168 -3.25 28.81 -0.42
N ASP A 169 -2.49 28.46 -1.45
CA ASP A 169 -3.04 27.94 -2.69
C ASP A 169 -3.86 26.68 -2.41
N VAL A 170 -5.07 26.59 -2.98
CA VAL A 170 -5.99 25.45 -2.85
C VAL A 170 -5.29 24.11 -3.09
N ALA A 171 -4.37 24.06 -4.05
CA ALA A 171 -3.65 22.86 -4.45
C ALA A 171 -2.72 22.33 -3.34
N THR A 172 -2.41 23.13 -2.31
CA THR A 172 -1.68 22.67 -1.12
C THR A 172 -2.54 21.82 -0.17
N GLY A 173 -3.87 21.93 -0.22
CA GLY A 173 -4.79 21.31 0.72
C GLY A 173 -4.57 19.81 0.95
N PRO A 174 -4.58 18.97 -0.10
CA PRO A 174 -4.34 17.53 0.07
C PRO A 174 -2.96 17.18 0.63
N TYR A 175 -1.93 18.01 0.39
CA TYR A 175 -0.61 17.81 0.98
C TYR A 175 -0.55 18.26 2.45
N ILE A 176 -1.27 19.32 2.84
CA ILE A 176 -1.44 19.71 4.24
C ILE A 176 -2.13 18.59 5.01
N PHE A 177 -3.21 18.05 4.46
CA PHE A 177 -3.90 16.90 5.03
C PHE A 177 -2.95 15.72 5.19
N THR A 178 -2.22 15.37 4.12
CA THR A 178 -1.22 14.29 4.12
C THR A 178 -0.18 14.49 5.21
N LEU A 179 0.44 15.68 5.30
CA LEU A 179 1.41 16.02 6.34
C LEU A 179 0.83 15.78 7.75
N GLY A 180 -0.37 16.31 8.01
CA GLY A 180 -1.04 16.16 9.30
C GLY A 180 -1.29 14.70 9.67
N VAL A 181 -1.91 13.91 8.78
CA VAL A 181 -2.22 12.51 9.07
C VAL A 181 -0.96 11.64 9.16
N MET A 182 0.10 11.95 8.41
CA MET A 182 1.38 11.23 8.51
C MET A 182 2.08 11.50 9.84
N VAL A 183 2.05 12.73 10.35
CA VAL A 183 2.58 13.05 11.69
C VAL A 183 1.79 12.31 12.76
N ILE A 184 0.45 12.32 12.69
CA ILE A 184 -0.41 11.58 13.62
C ILE A 184 -0.10 10.08 13.58
N ALA A 185 0.02 9.50 12.38
CA ALA A 185 0.36 8.09 12.22
C ALA A 185 1.76 7.77 12.77
N ALA A 186 2.76 8.63 12.53
CA ALA A 186 4.10 8.47 13.09
C ALA A 186 4.11 8.47 14.62
N LEU A 187 3.39 9.40 15.24
CA LEU A 187 3.23 9.46 16.70
C LEU A 187 2.50 8.21 17.21
N ALA A 188 1.45 7.77 16.52
CA ALA A 188 0.72 6.57 16.88
C ALA A 188 1.63 5.32 16.85
N MET A 189 2.44 5.16 15.80
CA MET A 189 3.44 4.09 15.72
C MET A 189 4.44 4.17 16.88
N PHE A 190 4.98 5.37 17.17
CA PHE A 190 5.99 5.55 18.20
C PHE A 190 5.49 5.27 19.62
N PHE A 191 4.25 5.66 19.94
CA PHE A 191 3.68 5.51 21.28
C PHE A 191 2.98 4.16 21.49
N PHE A 192 2.26 3.63 20.49
CA PHE A 192 1.41 2.44 20.67
C PHE A 192 2.03 1.11 20.22
N LEU A 193 3.11 1.10 19.42
CA LEU A 193 3.92 -0.10 19.13
C LEU A 193 4.91 -0.44 20.26
N ARG A 194 4.42 -0.44 21.50
CA ARG A 194 5.19 -0.87 22.68
C ARG A 194 4.56 -2.15 23.24
N PRO A 195 5.33 -3.19 23.59
CA PRO A 195 6.75 -3.41 23.28
C PRO A 195 6.98 -3.52 21.75
N ASP A 196 8.23 -3.41 21.30
CA ASP A 196 8.54 -3.49 19.87
C ASP A 196 8.08 -4.85 19.30
N PRO A 197 7.35 -4.88 18.18
CA PRO A 197 6.88 -6.11 17.55
C PRO A 197 7.97 -7.16 17.29
N GLY A 198 9.22 -6.72 17.05
CA GLY A 198 10.35 -7.61 16.86
C GLY A 198 10.70 -8.44 18.09
N ILE A 199 10.54 -7.88 19.29
CA ILE A 199 10.76 -8.60 20.57
C ILE A 199 9.66 -9.65 20.76
N LEU A 200 8.41 -9.28 20.48
CA LEU A 200 7.27 -10.20 20.56
C LEU A 200 7.41 -11.37 19.56
N SER A 201 7.87 -11.07 18.35
CA SER A 201 8.17 -12.07 17.32
C SER A 201 9.23 -13.08 17.79
N GLN A 202 10.29 -12.61 18.46
CA GLN A 202 11.32 -13.48 19.04
C GLN A 202 10.74 -14.39 20.12
N GLN A 203 9.94 -13.85 21.05
CA GLN A 203 9.28 -14.63 22.11
C GLN A 203 8.37 -15.73 21.54
N ILE A 204 7.59 -15.41 20.50
CA ILE A 204 6.73 -16.40 19.83
C ILE A 204 7.58 -17.52 19.20
N ASN A 205 8.68 -17.17 18.54
CA ASN A 205 9.54 -18.17 17.92
C ASN A 205 10.21 -19.06 18.98
N GLU A 206 10.61 -18.50 20.13
CA GLU A 206 11.17 -19.25 21.26
C GLU A 206 10.16 -20.18 21.93
N GLU A 207 8.86 -19.83 21.96
CA GLU A 207 7.81 -20.74 22.43
C GLU A 207 7.49 -21.89 21.48
N ILE A 208 7.73 -21.69 20.18
CA ILE A 208 7.41 -22.68 19.14
C ILE A 208 8.58 -23.65 18.96
N ASP A 209 9.81 -23.15 19.03
CA ASP A 209 11.01 -23.95 18.87
C ASP A 209 11.18 -24.90 20.06
N ASP A 210 11.34 -26.19 19.77
CA ASP A 210 11.70 -27.19 20.76
C ASP A 210 13.14 -26.89 21.25
N PRO A 211 13.39 -26.72 22.57
CA PRO A 211 14.73 -26.47 23.09
C PRO A 211 15.75 -27.56 22.74
N ALA A 212 15.31 -28.75 22.33
CA ALA A 212 16.18 -29.82 21.83
C ALA A 212 16.67 -29.64 20.38
N VAL A 213 16.10 -28.70 19.62
CA VAL A 213 16.46 -28.45 18.21
C VAL A 213 17.51 -27.33 18.14
N ILE A 214 18.69 -27.66 17.60
CA ILE A 214 19.78 -26.69 17.39
C ILE A 214 19.28 -25.55 16.49
N LYS A 215 19.30 -24.31 17.02
CA LYS A 215 18.99 -23.09 16.25
C LYS A 215 19.92 -23.00 15.04
N LYS A 216 19.38 -23.25 13.84
CA LYS A 216 20.14 -23.09 12.60
C LYS A 216 20.43 -21.60 12.38
N PRO A 217 21.64 -21.22 11.92
CA PRO A 217 21.95 -19.85 11.58
C PRO A 217 20.99 -19.33 10.50
N ALA A 218 20.71 -18.02 10.52
CA ALA A 218 19.87 -17.39 9.52
C ALA A 218 20.41 -17.69 8.12
N ARG A 219 19.56 -18.22 7.24
CA ARG A 219 19.97 -18.62 5.88
C ARG A 219 20.44 -17.39 5.10
N PRO A 220 21.55 -17.48 4.36
CA PRO A 220 21.97 -16.40 3.48
C PRO A 220 20.91 -16.10 2.43
N GLN A 221 20.77 -14.82 2.05
CA GLN A 221 19.70 -14.37 1.15
C GLN A 221 19.69 -15.12 -0.19
N GLY A 222 20.86 -15.43 -0.74
CA GLY A 222 20.97 -16.21 -1.99
C GLY A 222 20.39 -17.62 -1.90
N GLU A 223 20.42 -18.25 -0.72
CA GLU A 223 19.78 -19.55 -0.50
C GLU A 223 18.26 -19.41 -0.39
N LEU A 224 17.77 -18.34 0.26
CA LEU A 224 16.34 -18.04 0.34
C LEU A 224 15.72 -17.80 -1.04
N LEU A 225 16.42 -17.07 -1.91
CA LEU A 225 15.98 -16.79 -3.29
C LEU A 225 15.93 -18.05 -4.19
N ARG A 226 16.61 -19.13 -3.79
CA ARG A 226 16.56 -20.42 -4.49
C ARG A 226 15.41 -21.31 -4.04
N LEU A 227 14.71 -20.96 -2.97
CA LEU A 227 13.58 -21.75 -2.49
C LEU A 227 12.41 -21.62 -3.49
N PRO A 228 11.84 -22.74 -3.99
CA PRO A 228 10.76 -22.69 -4.98
C PRO A 228 9.55 -21.88 -4.53
N ARG A 229 9.23 -21.91 -3.22
CA ARG A 229 8.12 -21.12 -2.65
C ARG A 229 8.38 -19.62 -2.68
N VAL A 230 9.63 -19.19 -2.48
CA VAL A 230 10.02 -17.77 -2.56
C VAL A 230 9.97 -17.30 -4.02
N GLN A 231 10.48 -18.12 -4.95
CA GLN A 231 10.40 -17.83 -6.37
C GLN A 231 8.96 -17.73 -6.87
N LEU A 232 8.09 -18.66 -6.44
CA LEU A 232 6.66 -18.60 -6.74
C LEU A 232 6.04 -17.28 -6.27
N ALA A 233 6.32 -16.85 -5.03
CA ALA A 233 5.82 -15.58 -4.50
C ALA A 233 6.34 -14.36 -5.29
N ILE A 234 7.63 -14.35 -5.65
CA ILE A 234 8.23 -13.28 -6.46
C ILE A 234 7.57 -13.21 -7.84
N VAL A 235 7.41 -14.35 -8.52
CA VAL A 235 6.80 -14.42 -9.86
C VAL A 235 5.34 -14.04 -9.80
N ALA A 236 4.56 -14.59 -8.86
CA ALA A 236 3.15 -14.27 -8.69
C ALA A 236 2.92 -12.77 -8.42
N MET A 237 3.69 -12.18 -7.50
CA MET A 237 3.63 -10.76 -7.17
C MET A 237 4.01 -9.88 -8.38
N SER A 238 5.08 -10.24 -9.08
CA SER A 238 5.58 -9.47 -10.23
C SER A 238 4.61 -9.51 -11.40
N ILE A 239 4.10 -10.69 -11.76
CA ILE A 239 3.11 -10.85 -12.82
C ILE A 239 1.80 -10.16 -12.43
N GLY A 240 1.31 -10.37 -11.21
CA GLY A 240 0.09 -9.74 -10.73
C GLY A 240 0.17 -8.21 -10.80
N PHE A 241 1.29 -7.64 -10.35
CA PHE A 241 1.52 -6.20 -10.42
C PHE A 241 1.64 -5.69 -11.87
N LEU A 242 2.37 -6.40 -12.73
CA LEU A 242 2.52 -6.04 -14.15
C LEU A 242 1.17 -6.00 -14.87
N VAL A 243 0.37 -7.07 -14.75
CA VAL A 243 -0.95 -7.17 -15.39
C VAL A 243 -1.89 -6.06 -14.88
N MET A 244 -1.89 -5.82 -13.56
CA MET A 244 -2.67 -4.76 -12.95
C MET A 244 -2.31 -3.38 -13.51
N VAL A 245 -1.03 -3.01 -13.51
CA VAL A 245 -0.57 -1.69 -13.98
C VAL A 245 -0.87 -1.49 -15.45
N LEU A 246 -0.65 -2.49 -16.30
CA LEU A 246 -0.92 -2.39 -17.74
C LEU A 246 -2.39 -2.07 -18.03
N LEU A 247 -3.33 -2.84 -17.46
CA LEU A 247 -4.75 -2.59 -17.68
C LEU A 247 -5.20 -1.26 -17.07
N MET A 248 -4.70 -0.87 -15.90
CA MET A 248 -5.05 0.40 -15.27
C MET A 248 -4.59 1.63 -16.05
N VAL A 249 -3.54 1.52 -16.88
CA VAL A 249 -3.10 2.61 -17.76
C VAL A 249 -3.93 2.62 -19.05
N ILE A 250 -4.17 1.47 -19.66
CA ILE A 250 -4.83 1.37 -20.97
C ILE A 250 -6.33 1.67 -20.85
N THR A 251 -7.01 1.19 -19.82
CA THR A 251 -8.47 1.26 -19.73
C THR A 251 -9.02 2.70 -19.69
N PRO A 252 -8.53 3.63 -18.84
CA PRO A 252 -9.01 5.00 -18.84
C PRO A 252 -8.80 5.71 -20.18
N LEU A 253 -7.65 5.51 -20.81
CA LEU A 253 -7.34 6.07 -22.13
C LEU A 253 -8.30 5.54 -23.21
N HIS A 254 -8.59 4.24 -23.16
CA HIS A 254 -9.55 3.63 -24.08
C HIS A 254 -10.97 4.20 -23.87
N MET A 255 -11.41 4.37 -22.62
CA MET A 255 -12.72 4.96 -22.31
C MET A 255 -12.82 6.43 -22.74
N ASP A 256 -11.77 7.22 -22.52
CA ASP A 256 -11.69 8.62 -22.94
C ASP A 256 -11.78 8.76 -24.47
N ASN A 257 -11.05 7.90 -25.21
CA ASN A 257 -11.12 7.84 -26.67
C ASN A 257 -12.51 7.44 -27.20
N LEU A 258 -13.29 6.70 -26.41
CA LEU A 258 -14.69 6.36 -26.70
C LEU A 258 -15.68 7.46 -26.25
N GLY A 259 -15.20 8.60 -25.78
CA GLY A 259 -16.01 9.74 -25.35
C GLY A 259 -16.79 9.49 -24.06
N GLN A 260 -16.36 8.53 -23.22
CA GLN A 260 -16.99 8.29 -21.92
C GLN A 260 -16.71 9.46 -20.97
N ASP A 261 -17.70 9.80 -20.14
CA ASP A 261 -17.54 10.88 -19.17
C ASP A 261 -16.54 10.51 -18.06
N SER A 262 -15.94 11.52 -17.44
CA SER A 262 -14.99 11.32 -16.33
C SER A 262 -15.62 10.59 -15.14
N ALA A 263 -16.95 10.66 -14.99
CA ALA A 263 -17.69 9.93 -13.96
C ALA A 263 -17.69 8.42 -14.22
N ALA A 264 -17.87 7.97 -15.47
CA ALA A 264 -17.78 6.55 -15.84
C ALA A 264 -16.38 6.00 -15.62
N ILE A 265 -15.34 6.74 -16.04
CA ILE A 265 -13.94 6.35 -15.81
C ILE A 265 -13.67 6.20 -14.31
N SER A 266 -14.09 7.19 -13.51
CA SER A 266 -13.92 7.16 -12.06
C SER A 266 -14.65 5.98 -11.41
N ARG A 267 -15.87 5.66 -11.86
CA ARG A 267 -16.62 4.47 -11.38
C ARG A 267 -15.87 3.17 -11.66
N VAL A 268 -15.35 3.00 -12.87
CA VAL A 268 -14.59 1.81 -13.27
C VAL A 268 -13.32 1.63 -12.41
N ILE A 269 -12.58 2.71 -12.16
CA ILE A 269 -11.40 2.70 -11.27
C ILE A 269 -11.77 2.43 -9.81
N MET A 270 -12.93 2.92 -9.35
CA MET A 270 -13.44 2.63 -8.02
C MET A 270 -13.73 1.13 -7.85
N PHE A 271 -14.41 0.49 -8.82
CA PHE A 271 -14.66 -0.96 -8.81
C PHE A 271 -13.35 -1.76 -8.76
N HIS A 272 -12.32 -1.34 -9.51
CA HIS A 272 -11.00 -1.96 -9.42
C HIS A 272 -10.41 -1.88 -8.00
N THR A 273 -10.40 -0.67 -7.43
CA THR A 273 -9.83 -0.42 -6.11
C THR A 273 -10.60 -1.16 -5.01
N LEU A 274 -11.91 -1.32 -5.18
CA LEU A 274 -12.74 -2.16 -4.32
C LEU A 274 -12.29 -3.62 -4.38
N GLY A 275 -12.07 -4.17 -5.58
CA GLY A 275 -11.53 -5.51 -5.78
C GLY A 275 -10.15 -5.70 -5.13
N MET A 276 -9.28 -4.68 -5.20
CA MET A 276 -7.93 -4.74 -4.62
C MET A 276 -7.92 -4.84 -3.10
N PHE A 277 -8.81 -4.14 -2.40
CA PHE A 277 -8.67 -3.97 -0.94
C PHE A 277 -9.83 -4.52 -0.12
N ALA A 278 -11.07 -4.42 -0.58
CA ALA A 278 -12.25 -4.68 0.25
C ALA A 278 -12.31 -6.13 0.76
N PHE A 279 -11.87 -7.08 -0.06
CA PHE A 279 -11.92 -8.52 0.25
C PHE A 279 -10.62 -9.09 0.83
N SER A 280 -9.62 -8.25 1.12
CA SER A 280 -8.31 -8.71 1.61
C SER A 280 -8.39 -9.52 2.91
N TRP A 281 -9.31 -9.15 3.80
CA TRP A 281 -9.54 -9.87 5.06
C TRP A 281 -10.07 -11.30 4.82
N MET A 282 -10.91 -11.48 3.78
CA MET A 282 -11.40 -12.80 3.36
C MET A 282 -10.28 -13.62 2.72
N THR A 283 -9.43 -13.01 1.89
CA THR A 283 -8.27 -13.68 1.30
C THR A 283 -7.37 -14.29 2.36
N GLY A 284 -7.05 -13.53 3.41
CA GLY A 284 -6.29 -14.04 4.55
C GLY A 284 -6.94 -15.24 5.25
N PHE A 285 -8.27 -15.24 5.36
CA PHE A 285 -9.04 -16.36 5.90
C PHE A 285 -9.01 -17.59 4.98
N PHE A 286 -9.13 -17.39 3.66
CA PHE A 286 -9.04 -18.46 2.67
C PHE A 286 -7.67 -19.13 2.69
N ILE A 287 -6.57 -18.35 2.74
CA ILE A 287 -5.22 -18.90 2.82
C ILE A 287 -5.07 -19.86 4.00
N ARG A 288 -5.64 -19.52 5.17
CA ARG A 288 -5.59 -20.39 6.34
C ARG A 288 -6.35 -21.71 6.14
N ARG A 289 -7.42 -21.72 5.33
CA ARG A 289 -8.24 -22.93 5.11
C ARG A 289 -7.77 -23.79 3.93
N VAL A 290 -7.47 -23.18 2.79
CA VAL A 290 -7.16 -23.89 1.54
C VAL A 290 -5.67 -23.87 1.19
N GLY A 291 -4.87 -23.02 1.85
CA GLY A 291 -3.44 -22.89 1.61
C GLY A 291 -3.07 -21.79 0.61
N GLN A 292 -1.87 -21.25 0.76
CA GLN A 292 -1.35 -20.11 -0.02
C GLN A 292 -1.30 -20.38 -1.54
N ILE A 293 -0.87 -21.58 -1.96
CA ILE A 293 -0.66 -21.91 -3.38
C ILE A 293 -1.99 -21.89 -4.13
N TRP A 294 -3.05 -22.45 -3.54
CA TRP A 294 -4.39 -22.45 -4.14
C TRP A 294 -4.95 -21.03 -4.31
N VAL A 295 -4.74 -20.16 -3.32
CA VAL A 295 -5.16 -18.76 -3.41
C VAL A 295 -4.41 -18.03 -4.52
N ILE A 296 -3.09 -18.22 -4.63
CA ILE A 296 -2.31 -17.65 -5.74
C ILE A 296 -2.82 -18.14 -7.11
N MET A 297 -3.13 -19.45 -7.25
CA MET A 297 -3.66 -19.99 -8.50
C MET A 297 -5.03 -19.41 -8.86
N ILE A 298 -5.94 -19.28 -7.88
CA ILE A 298 -7.24 -18.61 -8.08
C ILE A 298 -7.00 -17.16 -8.51
N GLY A 299 -6.04 -16.47 -7.89
CA GLY A 299 -5.62 -15.12 -8.29
C GLY A 299 -5.17 -15.05 -9.74
N ALA A 300 -4.28 -15.94 -10.16
CA ALA A 300 -3.80 -16.01 -11.54
C ALA A 300 -4.93 -16.27 -12.54
N LEU A 301 -5.82 -17.22 -12.25
CA LEU A 301 -7.00 -17.50 -13.09
C LEU A 301 -7.95 -16.29 -13.16
N THR A 302 -8.14 -15.58 -12.05
CA THR A 302 -8.97 -14.37 -12.01
C THR A 302 -8.37 -13.24 -12.83
N LEU A 303 -7.04 -13.06 -12.80
CA LEU A 303 -6.32 -12.11 -13.65
C LEU A 303 -6.46 -12.45 -15.13
N ILE A 304 -6.34 -13.73 -15.50
CA ILE A 304 -6.55 -14.18 -16.88
C ILE A 304 -7.98 -13.86 -17.34
N ALA A 305 -8.98 -14.18 -16.52
CA ALA A 305 -10.38 -13.87 -16.82
C ALA A 305 -10.59 -12.36 -17.03
N ALA A 306 -10.00 -11.51 -16.18
CA ALA A 306 -10.07 -10.06 -16.33
C ALA A 306 -9.46 -9.58 -17.66
N CYS A 307 -8.30 -10.13 -18.05
CA CYS A 307 -7.65 -9.82 -19.33
C CYS A 307 -8.45 -10.26 -20.56
N ILE A 308 -9.27 -11.32 -20.45
CA ILE A 308 -10.14 -11.77 -21.53
C ILE A 308 -11.41 -10.92 -21.61
N ILE A 309 -12.01 -10.57 -20.47
CA ILE A 309 -13.28 -9.84 -20.41
C ILE A 309 -13.09 -8.36 -20.78
N ALA A 310 -12.00 -7.72 -20.36
CA ALA A 310 -11.81 -6.28 -20.57
C ALA A 310 -11.83 -5.83 -22.05
N PRO A 311 -11.15 -6.53 -23.00
CA PRO A 311 -11.15 -6.12 -24.42
C PRO A 311 -12.49 -6.32 -25.14
N ILE A 312 -13.33 -7.25 -24.67
CA ILE A 312 -14.65 -7.55 -25.28
C ILE A 312 -15.80 -6.84 -24.55
N ALA A 313 -15.49 -6.02 -23.55
CA ALA A 313 -16.49 -5.33 -22.76
C ALA A 313 -17.21 -4.28 -23.61
N SER A 314 -18.49 -4.52 -23.92
CA SER A 314 -19.32 -3.62 -24.72
C SER A 314 -20.02 -2.53 -23.90
N SER A 315 -19.91 -2.58 -22.57
CA SER A 315 -20.54 -1.61 -21.66
C SER A 315 -19.60 -1.23 -20.52
N VAL A 316 -19.80 -0.02 -19.97
CA VAL A 316 -19.10 0.47 -18.77
C VAL A 316 -19.28 -0.49 -17.59
N TRP A 317 -20.45 -1.12 -17.46
CA TRP A 317 -20.70 -2.10 -16.42
C TRP A 317 -19.84 -3.36 -16.59
N MET A 318 -19.79 -3.94 -17.78
CA MET A 318 -18.97 -5.13 -18.06
C MET A 318 -17.47 -4.83 -17.85
N LEU A 319 -17.03 -3.63 -18.23
CA LEU A 319 -15.67 -3.17 -17.98
C LEU A 319 -15.40 -2.96 -16.48
N SER A 320 -16.37 -2.44 -15.72
CA SER A 320 -16.28 -2.32 -14.26
C SER A 320 -16.13 -3.69 -13.59
N VAL A 321 -16.87 -4.70 -14.04
CA VAL A 321 -16.75 -6.09 -13.56
C VAL A 321 -15.38 -6.66 -13.90
N ALA A 322 -14.89 -6.47 -15.13
CA ALA A 322 -13.56 -6.94 -15.53
C ALA A 322 -12.45 -6.33 -14.64
N LEU A 323 -12.56 -5.04 -14.34
CA LEU A 323 -11.57 -4.33 -13.53
C LEU A 323 -11.69 -4.60 -12.03
N TYR A 324 -12.90 -4.90 -11.56
CA TYR A 324 -13.11 -5.49 -10.24
C TYR A 324 -12.40 -6.85 -10.12
N LEU A 325 -12.57 -7.74 -11.11
CA LEU A 325 -11.87 -9.04 -11.15
C LEU A 325 -10.35 -8.87 -11.22
N LEU A 326 -9.86 -7.90 -11.99
CA LEU A 326 -8.44 -7.55 -12.03
C LEU A 326 -7.91 -7.19 -10.64
N GLY A 327 -8.66 -6.36 -9.89
CA GLY A 327 -8.31 -5.98 -8.52
C GLY A 327 -8.33 -7.18 -7.58
N LEU A 328 -9.33 -8.05 -7.69
CA LEU A 328 -9.48 -9.25 -6.86
C LEU A 328 -8.37 -10.28 -7.14
N GLY A 329 -8.04 -10.49 -8.41
CA GLY A 329 -6.94 -11.37 -8.83
C GLY A 329 -5.59 -10.88 -8.32
N TRP A 330 -5.35 -9.58 -8.37
CA TRP A 330 -4.19 -8.96 -7.74
C TRP A 330 -4.18 -9.17 -6.23
N ASN A 331 -5.32 -9.02 -5.56
CA ASN A 331 -5.42 -9.23 -4.11
C ASN A 331 -5.00 -10.64 -3.69
N PHE A 332 -5.48 -11.66 -4.40
CA PHE A 332 -5.13 -13.05 -4.16
C PHE A 332 -3.64 -13.33 -4.36
N ALA A 333 -3.01 -12.72 -5.37
CA ALA A 333 -1.56 -12.80 -5.57
C ALA A 333 -0.75 -11.95 -4.57
N TYR A 334 -1.33 -10.88 -4.03
CA TYR A 334 -0.66 -9.96 -3.13
C TYR A 334 -0.63 -10.46 -1.67
N VAL A 335 -1.72 -11.07 -1.23
CA VAL A 335 -1.88 -11.59 0.15
C VAL A 335 -1.46 -13.06 0.25
N GLY A 336 -1.66 -13.85 -0.82
CA GLY A 336 -1.29 -15.27 -0.93
C GLY A 336 0.21 -15.49 -1.03
#